data_AF-A0A6A5SP00-F1
#
_entry.id   AF-A0A6A5SP00-F1
#
_cell.length_a   1.000
_cell.length_b   1.000
_cell.length_c   1.000
_cell.angle_alpha   90.00
_cell.angle_beta   90.00
_cell.angle_gamma   90.00
#
_symmetry.space_group_name_H-M   'P 1'
#
loop_
_entity.id
_entity.type
_entity.pdbx_description
1 polymer ?
#
loop_
_entity_poly.entity_id
_entity_poly.type
_entity_poly.pdbx_seq_one_letter_code
_entity_poly.pdbx_strand_id
1 'polypeptide(L)'
;KGDENFDMKTDCEVVVKHPSPGEDVWCDDGGVTCRRWDWGQCSRTALSDGTTNVLLVLDALQVVRDEGLEKAIYELSGELRKLSGDVNVASRILRAP
;
A
#
# COMPACT_ATOMS: atom_id res chain seq x y z
N LYS A 1 -15.68 -7.52 -7.44
CA LYS A 1 -16.99 -8.23 -7.51
C LYS A 1 -17.83 -7.94 -6.27
N GLY A 2 -17.22 -7.48 -5.19
CA GLY A 2 -17.89 -7.09 -3.95
C GLY A 2 -18.02 -8.24 -2.95
N ASP A 3 -17.40 -9.37 -3.25
CA ASP A 3 -17.36 -10.59 -2.42
C ASP A 3 -15.94 -10.90 -1.93
N GLU A 4 -14.95 -10.10 -2.32
CA GLU A 4 -13.57 -10.26 -1.88
C GLU A 4 -13.45 -9.99 -0.37
N ASN A 5 -12.71 -10.83 0.36
CA ASN A 5 -12.52 -10.68 1.81
C ASN A 5 -11.63 -9.48 2.12
N PHE A 6 -12.05 -8.63 3.08
CA PHE A 6 -11.27 -7.52 3.60
C PHE A 6 -11.31 -7.49 5.13
N ASP A 7 -10.22 -7.89 5.77
CA ASP A 7 -10.12 -7.94 7.23
C ASP A 7 -9.53 -6.64 7.77
N MET A 8 -10.29 -5.90 8.57
CA MET A 8 -9.81 -4.67 9.23
C MET A 8 -9.76 -4.88 10.75
N LYS A 9 -8.78 -4.27 11.42
CA LYS A 9 -8.76 -4.21 12.88
C LYS A 9 -9.49 -2.94 13.34
N THR A 10 -10.55 -3.07 14.11
CA THR A 10 -11.27 -1.96 14.75
C THR A 10 -11.38 -2.30 16.24
N ASP A 11 -10.94 -1.41 17.13
CA ASP A 11 -11.01 -1.61 18.59
C ASP A 11 -10.55 -2.99 19.08
N CYS A 12 -9.43 -3.46 18.52
CA CYS A 12 -8.80 -4.77 18.81
C CYS A 12 -9.52 -6.01 18.26
N GLU A 13 -10.64 -5.87 17.57
CA GLU A 13 -11.33 -6.97 16.89
C GLU A 13 -11.04 -6.99 15.38
N VAL A 14 -10.95 -8.18 14.81
CA VAL A 14 -10.86 -8.36 13.35
C VAL A 14 -12.27 -8.42 12.80
N VAL A 15 -12.64 -7.42 12.01
CA VAL A 15 -13.93 -7.35 11.32
C VAL A 15 -13.70 -7.61 9.85
N VAL A 16 -14.30 -8.70 9.35
CA VAL A 16 -14.36 -8.99 7.92
C VAL A 16 -15.42 -8.10 7.29
N LYS A 17 -15.03 -7.32 6.29
CA LYS A 17 -15.92 -6.55 5.42
C LYS A 17 -15.69 -6.94 3.98
N HIS A 18 -16.58 -6.51 3.11
CA HIS A 18 -16.43 -6.65 1.67
C HIS A 18 -16.41 -5.27 1.00
N PRO A 19 -15.71 -5.12 -0.15
CA PRO A 19 -15.81 -3.94 -0.97
C PRO A 19 -17.20 -3.78 -1.59
N SER A 20 -17.62 -2.55 -1.87
CA SER A 20 -18.82 -2.32 -2.66
C SER A 20 -18.56 -2.73 -4.12
N PRO A 21 -19.57 -3.22 -4.87
CA PRO A 21 -19.42 -3.44 -6.30
C PRO A 21 -18.94 -2.16 -7.02
N GLY A 22 -17.87 -2.27 -7.81
CA GLY A 22 -17.26 -1.14 -8.52
C GLY A 22 -16.28 -0.29 -7.71
N GLU A 23 -16.00 -0.67 -6.46
CA GLU A 23 -14.96 -0.02 -5.65
C GLU A 23 -13.56 -0.43 -6.11
N ASP A 24 -12.66 0.55 -6.22
CA ASP A 24 -11.24 0.31 -6.48
C ASP A 24 -10.58 -0.30 -5.24
N VAL A 25 -9.96 -1.45 -5.44
CA VAL A 25 -9.29 -2.24 -4.40
C VAL A 25 -7.94 -2.76 -4.87
N TRP A 26 -7.03 -2.89 -3.91
CA TRP A 26 -5.80 -3.67 -4.06
C TRP A 26 -6.06 -5.08 -3.56
N CYS A 27 -5.64 -6.09 -4.32
CA CYS A 27 -5.84 -7.49 -3.96
C CYS A 27 -4.60 -8.34 -4.26
N ASP A 28 -4.38 -9.36 -3.46
CA ASP A 28 -3.50 -10.49 -3.73
C ASP A 28 -4.30 -11.80 -3.69
N ASP A 29 -3.62 -12.95 -3.79
CA ASP A 29 -4.26 -14.27 -3.71
C ASP A 29 -4.96 -14.54 -2.37
N GLY A 30 -4.63 -13.76 -1.33
CA GLY A 30 -5.24 -13.81 0.00
C GLY A 30 -6.40 -12.84 0.22
N GLY A 31 -6.80 -12.05 -0.79
CA GLY A 31 -7.94 -11.14 -0.73
C GLY A 31 -7.55 -9.66 -0.79
N VAL A 32 -8.47 -8.79 -0.35
CA VAL A 32 -8.27 -7.34 -0.41
C VAL A 32 -7.23 -6.90 0.60
N THR A 33 -6.19 -6.22 0.13
CA THR A 33 -5.14 -5.63 0.97
C THR A 33 -5.41 -4.18 1.27
N CYS A 34 -6.03 -3.45 0.32
CA CYS A 34 -6.42 -2.07 0.52
C CYS A 34 -7.71 -1.72 -0.25
N ARG A 35 -8.48 -0.77 0.29
CA ARG A 35 -9.75 -0.28 -0.23
C ARG A 35 -9.72 1.22 -0.49
N ARG A 36 -10.53 1.66 -1.45
CA ARG A 36 -10.68 3.08 -1.82
C ARG A 36 -9.31 3.69 -2.08
N TRP A 37 -8.56 3.03 -2.94
CA TRP A 37 -7.17 3.35 -3.25
C TRP A 37 -6.26 3.08 -2.05
N ASP A 38 -5.89 4.10 -1.28
CA ASP A 38 -4.97 4.00 -0.13
C ASP A 38 -5.63 4.22 1.24
N TRP A 39 -6.94 4.45 1.30
CA TRP A 39 -7.61 4.92 2.53
C TRP A 39 -7.96 3.80 3.53
N GLY A 40 -7.99 2.54 3.12
CA GLY A 40 -8.41 1.44 4.00
C GLY A 40 -7.52 0.21 3.87
N GLN A 41 -6.51 0.07 4.74
CA GLN A 41 -5.58 -1.06 4.74
C GLN A 41 -6.11 -2.25 5.56
N CYS A 42 -5.83 -3.48 5.09
CA CYS A 42 -6.18 -4.69 5.80
C CYS A 42 -5.21 -4.95 6.97
N SER A 43 -5.67 -5.69 7.98
CA SER A 43 -4.87 -6.03 9.16
C SER A 43 -3.75 -7.04 8.87
N ARG A 44 -3.96 -7.93 7.88
CA ARG A 44 -3.00 -8.98 7.50
C ARG A 44 -1.67 -8.41 6.98
N THR A 45 -1.69 -7.25 6.31
CA THR A 45 -0.50 -6.62 5.72
C THR A 45 0.10 -5.52 6.59
N ALA A 46 -0.37 -5.38 7.84
CA ALA A 46 0.20 -4.41 8.77
C ALA A 46 1.66 -4.72 9.08
N LEU A 47 2.47 -3.66 9.20
CA LEU A 47 3.86 -3.78 9.65
C LEU A 47 3.90 -4.21 11.12
N SER A 48 4.95 -4.94 11.49
CA SER A 48 5.24 -5.36 12.86
C SER A 48 6.72 -5.14 13.17
N ASP A 49 7.10 -5.28 14.44
CA ASP A 49 8.51 -5.20 14.86
C ASP A 49 9.39 -6.28 14.19
N GLY A 50 8.80 -7.37 13.69
CA GLY A 50 9.50 -8.42 12.96
C GLY A 50 9.60 -8.19 11.44
N THR A 51 9.05 -7.09 10.91
CA THR A 51 9.02 -6.85 9.47
C THR A 51 10.40 -6.42 8.96
N THR A 52 11.01 -7.22 8.09
CA THR A 52 12.32 -6.93 7.48
C THR A 52 12.24 -6.53 6.00
N ASN A 53 11.13 -6.85 5.32
CA ASN A 53 10.90 -6.53 3.92
C ASN A 53 9.55 -5.84 3.79
N VAL A 54 9.50 -4.72 3.05
CA VAL A 54 8.30 -3.91 2.87
C VAL A 54 8.11 -3.60 1.40
N LEU A 55 6.87 -3.73 0.92
CA LEU A 55 6.43 -3.16 -0.35
C LEU A 55 5.60 -1.92 -0.04
N LEU A 56 6.02 -0.77 -0.58
CA LEU A 56 5.29 0.49 -0.50
C LEU A 56 4.75 0.81 -1.88
N VAL A 57 3.43 0.98 -1.98
CA VAL A 57 2.74 1.42 -3.19
C VAL A 57 2.44 2.91 -3.03
N LEU A 58 2.78 3.70 -4.04
CA LEU A 58 2.47 5.12 -4.08
C LEU A 58 1.72 5.37 -5.39
N ASP A 59 0.49 5.86 -5.27
CA ASP A 59 -0.29 6.31 -6.42
C ASP A 59 -0.36 7.83 -6.47
N ALA A 60 -0.37 8.33 -7.70
CA ALA A 60 -0.53 9.74 -7.97
C ALA A 60 -1.73 9.97 -8.89
N LEU A 61 -2.59 10.92 -8.52
CA LEU A 61 -3.57 11.46 -9.45
C LEU A 61 -2.87 12.33 -10.49
N GLN A 62 -3.49 12.47 -11.67
CA GLN A 62 -2.94 13.22 -12.80
C GLN A 62 -2.42 14.63 -12.45
N VAL A 63 -3.03 15.29 -11.46
CA VAL A 63 -2.62 16.63 -10.99
C VAL A 63 -1.20 16.67 -10.39
N VAL A 64 -0.74 15.57 -9.80
CA VAL A 64 0.58 15.48 -9.15
C VAL A 64 1.71 15.39 -10.19
N ARG A 65 1.39 14.95 -11.42
CA ARG A 65 2.32 14.63 -12.51
C ARG A 65 3.38 13.60 -12.12
N ASP A 66 4.00 12.98 -13.12
CA ASP A 66 5.00 11.92 -12.90
C ASP A 66 6.20 12.41 -12.09
N GLU A 67 6.61 13.68 -12.27
CA GLU A 67 7.77 14.24 -11.56
C GLU A 67 7.51 14.36 -10.05
N GLY A 68 6.25 14.59 -9.65
CA GLY A 68 5.87 14.64 -8.25
C GLY A 68 6.01 13.26 -7.59
N LEU A 69 5.58 12.20 -8.30
CA LEU A 69 5.71 10.83 -7.84
C LEU A 69 7.18 10.39 -7.79
N GLU A 70 7.97 10.72 -8.81
CA GLU A 70 9.41 10.46 -8.84
C GLU A 70 10.15 11.10 -7.67
N LYS A 71 9.81 12.36 -7.38
CA LYS A 71 10.39 13.08 -6.24
C LYS A 71 10.01 12.43 -4.91
N ALA A 72 8.74 12.05 -4.73
CA ALA A 72 8.28 11.38 -3.51
C ALA A 72 9.00 10.04 -3.30
N ILE A 73 9.17 9.25 -4.35
CA ILE A 73 9.93 7.99 -4.31
C ILE A 73 11.39 8.24 -3.93
N TYR A 74 12.03 9.26 -4.52
CA TYR A 74 13.41 9.62 -4.20
C TYR A 74 13.59 10.03 -2.74
N GLU A 75 12.73 10.92 -2.24
CA GLU A 75 12.75 11.39 -0.85
C GLU A 75 12.52 10.25 0.14
N LEU A 76 11.48 9.44 -0.08
CA LEU A 76 11.18 8.28 0.75
C LEU A 76 12.33 7.26 0.76
N SER A 77 12.92 6.98 -0.40
CA SER A 77 14.08 6.09 -0.50
C SER A 77 15.28 6.63 0.29
N GLY A 78 15.48 7.95 0.27
CA GLY A 78 16.51 8.63 1.06
C GLY A 78 16.28 8.47 2.57
N GLU A 79 15.05 8.66 3.04
CA GLU A 79 14.71 8.49 4.46
C GLU A 79 14.85 7.04 4.93
N LEU A 80 14.38 6.06 4.13
CA LEU A 80 14.49 4.64 4.48
C LEU A 80 15.95 4.20 4.65
N ARG A 81 16.85 4.68 3.77
CA ARG A 81 18.29 4.37 3.85
C ARG A 81 18.97 4.93 5.10
N LYS A 82 18.36 5.91 5.79
CA LYS A 82 18.90 6.44 7.05
C LYS A 82 18.61 5.54 8.25
N LEU A 83 17.68 4.58 8.13
CA LEU A 83 17.30 3.70 9.23
C LEU A 83 18.46 2.77 9.64
N SER A 84 19.18 2.21 8.67
CA SER A 84 20.43 1.47 8.90
C SER A 84 21.22 1.28 7.59
N GLY A 85 22.50 0.90 7.70
CA GLY A 85 23.35 0.60 6.54
C GLY A 85 22.95 -0.66 5.76
N ASP A 86 22.09 -1.50 6.34
CA ASP A 86 21.62 -2.74 5.72
C ASP A 86 20.37 -2.54 4.85
N VAL A 87 19.76 -1.35 4.89
CA VAL A 87 18.54 -1.06 4.12
C VAL A 87 18.84 -0.96 2.63
N ASN A 88 18.29 -1.91 1.89
CA ASN A 88 18.30 -1.91 0.44
C ASN A 88 16.94 -1.44 -0.09
N VAL A 89 16.95 -0.38 -0.91
CA VAL A 89 15.73 0.15 -1.55
C VAL A 89 15.85 -0.03 -3.07
N ALA A 90 14.80 -0.58 -3.66
CA ALA A 90 14.58 -0.62 -5.10
C ALA A 90 13.21 -0.03 -5.41
N SER A 91 13.07 0.65 -6.55
CA SER A 91 11.81 1.25 -6.96
C SER A 91 11.57 1.06 -8.46
N ARG A 92 10.30 1.06 -8.84
CA ARG A 92 9.84 1.02 -10.23
C ARG A 92 8.58 1.87 -10.35
N ILE A 93 8.49 2.62 -11.44
CA ILE A 93 7.29 3.41 -11.77
C ILE A 93 6.56 2.74 -12.92
N LEU A 94 5.26 2.52 -12.73
CA LEU A 94 4.34 2.12 -13.78
C LEU A 94 3.60 3.37 -14.24
N ARG A 95 3.74 3.72 -15.52
CA ARG A 95 3.06 4.87 -16.11
C ARG A 95 1.81 4.39 -16.83
N ALA A 96 0.77 5.20 -16.79
CA ALA A 96 -0.37 5.02 -17.68
C ALA A 96 0.12 5.09 -19.14
N PRO A 97 -0.44 4.27 -20.05
CA PRO A 97 -0.08 4.28 -21.46
C PRO A 97 -0.39 5.61 -22.16
#